data_AF-A0A8T4Z744-F1
#
_entry.id   AF-A0A8T4Z744-F1
#
_cell.length_a   1.000
_cell.length_b   1.000
_cell.length_c   1.000
_cell.angle_alpha   90.00
_cell.angle_beta   90.00
_cell.angle_gamma   90.00
#
_symmetry.space_group_name_H-M   'P 1'
#
loop_
_entity.id
_entity.type
_entity.pdbx_description
1 polymer ?
#
loop_
_entity_poly.entity_id
_entity_poly.type
_entity_poly.pdbx_seq_one_letter_code
_entity_poly.pdbx_strand_id
1 'polypeptide(L)' 'MPRKRIPNVFICLLCGKRAVTVRIQKNSESAIVQCAACNAKGEVKLKLPTMAPVDAYSLWCDEVYKSSKAA' A
#
# COMPACT_ATOMS: atom_id res chain seq x y z
N MET A 1 25.59 1.60 13.11
CA MET A 1 24.72 2.32 12.15
C MET A 1 23.29 1.80 12.27
N PRO A 2 22.27 2.66 12.52
CA PRO A 2 20.89 2.20 12.51
C PRO A 2 20.51 1.82 11.08
N ARG A 3 20.00 0.60 10.87
CA ARG A 3 19.57 0.15 9.53
C ARG A 3 18.46 1.10 9.06
N LYS A 4 18.67 1.78 7.92
CA LYS A 4 17.61 2.54 7.24
C LYS A 4 16.50 1.54 6.91
N ARG A 5 15.45 1.50 7.75
CA ARG A 5 14.25 0.74 7.43
C ARG A 5 13.56 1.48 6.30
N ILE A 6 13.22 0.76 5.24
CA ILE A 6 12.35 1.28 4.19
C ILE A 6 11.12 1.87 4.91
N PRO A 7 10.73 3.11 4.61
CA PRO A 7 9.57 3.72 5.25
C PRO A 7 8.34 2.85 4.98
N ASN A 8 7.69 2.38 6.04
CA ASN A 8 6.42 1.67 5.94
C ASN A 8 5.24 2.63 5.72
N VAL A 9 5.50 3.95 5.62
CA VAL A 9 4.49 5.00 5.58
C VAL A 9 4.56 5.75 4.26
N PHE A 10 3.51 5.60 3.45
CA PHE A 10 3.33 6.24 2.15
C PHE A 10 2.26 7.34 2.19
N ILE A 11 2.20 8.14 1.12
CA ILE A 11 1.20 9.20 0.94
C ILE A 11 -0.12 8.56 0.52
N CYS A 12 -1.25 9.04 1.02
CA CYS A 12 -2.55 8.62 0.54
C CYS A 12 -2.99 9.51 -0.63
N LEU A 13 -3.36 8.92 -1.77
CA LEU A 13 -3.88 9.67 -2.92
C LEU A 13 -5.32 10.18 -2.72
N LEU A 14 -6.09 9.56 -1.82
CA LEU A 14 -7.46 9.96 -1.53
C LEU A 14 -7.54 11.19 -0.62
N CYS A 15 -6.63 11.32 0.35
CA CYS A 15 -6.68 12.38 1.38
C CYS A 15 -5.42 13.24 1.47
N GLY A 16 -4.38 12.95 0.69
CA GLY A 16 -3.12 13.71 0.66
C GLY A 16 -2.20 13.53 1.88
N LYS A 17 -2.60 12.75 2.89
CA LYS A 17 -1.84 12.58 4.15
C LYS A 17 -0.86 11.40 4.09
N ARG A 18 0.30 11.53 4.73
CA ARG A 18 1.33 10.47 4.88
C ARG A 18 0.96 9.49 5.99
N ALA A 19 -0.03 8.65 5.72
CA ALA A 19 -0.60 7.74 6.72
C ALA A 19 -0.88 6.33 6.17
N VAL A 20 -0.37 5.98 4.98
CA VAL A 20 -0.61 4.68 4.36
C VAL A 20 0.42 3.68 4.84
N THR A 21 -0.04 2.64 5.53
CA THR A 21 0.78 1.54 6.05
C THR A 21 0.56 0.28 5.24
N VAL A 22 1.65 -0.38 4.82
CA VAL A 22 1.59 -1.65 4.10
C VAL A 22 2.02 -2.79 5.01
N ARG A 23 1.20 -3.84 5.10
CA ARG A 23 1.48 -5.09 5.82
C ARG A 23 1.46 -6.26 4.85
N ILE A 24 2.61 -6.87 4.61
CA ILE A 24 2.71 -8.07 3.76
C ILE A 24 2.38 -9.29 4.61
N GLN A 25 1.39 -10.07 4.17
CA GLN A 25 1.12 -11.40 4.70
C GLN A 25 1.89 -12.43 3.87
N LYS A 26 2.97 -12.97 4.47
CA LYS A 26 3.79 -14.01 3.82
C LYS A 26 3.04 -15.33 3.62
N ASN A 27 1.98 -15.58 4.41
CA ASN A 27 1.24 -16.83 4.37
C ASN A 27 0.23 -16.92 3.23
N SER A 28 -0.25 -15.78 2.74
CA SER A 28 -1.38 -15.68 1.80
C SER A 28 -1.02 -15.01 0.48
N GLU A 29 0.27 -14.70 0.27
CA GLU A 29 0.74 -13.93 -0.91
C GLU A 29 -0.08 -12.65 -1.14
N SER A 30 -0.56 -12.06 -0.04
CA SER A 30 -1.34 -10.83 -0.07
C SER A 30 -0.69 -9.76 0.82
N ALA A 31 -0.97 -8.51 0.50
CA ALA A 31 -0.58 -7.37 1.30
C ALA A 31 -1.80 -6.50 1.58
N ILE A 32 -1.87 -6.03 2.82
CA ILE A 32 -2.91 -5.14 3.29
C ILE A 32 -2.32 -3.74 3.31
N VAL A 33 -2.93 -2.84 2.54
CA VAL A 33 -2.64 -1.41 2.50
C VAL A 33 -3.72 -0.70 3.29
N GLN A 34 -3.35 0.11 4.28
CA GLN A 34 -4.31 0.83 5.11
C GLN A 34 -3.85 2.27 5.37
N CYS A 35 -4.71 3.23 5.05
CA CYS A 35 -4.54 4.63 5.40
C CYS A 35 -5.15 4.91 6.79
N ALA A 36 -4.34 5.36 7.75
CA ALA A 36 -4.83 5.74 9.08
C ALA A 36 -5.55 7.10 9.11
N ALA A 37 -5.50 7.87 8.02
CA ALA A 37 -6.07 9.22 7.95
C ALA A 37 -7.50 9.28 7.38
N CYS A 38 -7.80 8.49 6.35
CA CYS A 38 -9.13 8.41 5.74
C CYS A 38 -9.77 7.03 5.91
N ASN A 39 -9.12 6.13 6.67
CA ASN A 39 -9.53 4.74 6.88
C ASN A 39 -9.66 3.88 5.60
N ALA A 40 -9.10 4.34 4.47
CA ALA A 40 -9.04 3.53 3.26
C ALA A 40 -8.24 2.26 3.50
N LYS A 41 -8.81 1.10 3.19
CA LYS A 41 -8.18 -0.20 3.30
C LYS A 41 -8.28 -0.93 1.96
N GLY A 42 -7.18 -1.48 1.47
CA GLY A 42 -7.12 -2.29 0.27
C GLY A 42 -6.31 -3.55 0.54
N GLU A 43 -6.76 -4.67 -0.01
CA GLU A 43 -6.00 -5.91 -0.01
C GLU A 43 -5.54 -6.17 -1.45
N VAL A 44 -4.22 -6.23 -1.64
CA VAL A 44 -3.60 -6.45 -2.94
C VAL A 44 -2.85 -7.77 -2.92
N LYS A 45 -2.92 -8.52 -4.02
CA LYS A 45 -2.15 -9.76 -4.17
C LYS A 45 -0.72 -9.42 -4.59
N LEU A 46 0.27 -9.91 -3.86
CA LEU A 46 1.68 -9.73 -4.15
C LEU A 46 2.31 -11.07 -4.51
N LYS A 47 3.00 -11.11 -5.65
CA LYS A 47 3.85 -12.25 -6.01
C LYS A 47 5.15 -12.18 -5.21
N LEU A 48 5.18 -12.87 -4.08
CA LEU A 48 6.41 -13.09 -3.32
C LEU A 48 7.28 -14.14 -4.04
N PRO A 49 8.62 -14.08 -3.93
CA PRO A 49 9.44 -13.21 -3.08
C PRO A 49 9.95 -11.93 -3.77
N THR A 50 9.66 -11.71 -5.05
CA THR A 50 10.26 -10.61 -5.83
C THR A 50 9.69 -9.24 -5.47
N MET A 51 8.46 -9.19 -4.95
CA MET A 51 7.76 -7.94 -4.66
C MET A 51 8.02 -7.39 -3.25
N ALA A 52 8.18 -6.07 -3.19
CA ALA A 52 8.42 -5.27 -1.99
C ALA A 52 7.14 -4.54 -1.53
N PRO A 53 7.11 -3.98 -0.31
CA PRO A 53 5.96 -3.21 0.18
C PRO A 53 5.57 -2.03 -0.71
N VAL A 54 6.53 -1.47 -1.44
CA VAL A 54 6.30 -0.38 -2.40
C VAL A 54 5.47 -0.85 -3.59
N ASP A 55 5.58 -2.11 -4.02
CA ASP A 55 4.81 -2.66 -5.13
C ASP A 55 3.33 -2.85 -4.74
N ALA A 56 3.07 -3.19 -3.47
CA ALA A 56 1.71 -3.22 -2.95
C ALA A 56 1.09 -1.82 -2.91
N TYR A 57 1.90 -0.82 -2.54
CA TYR A 57 1.46 0.56 -2.55
C TYR A 57 1.12 1.02 -3.98
N SER A 58 1.96 0.72 -4.99
CA SER A 58 1.68 1.08 -6.37
C SER A 58 0.42 0.41 -6.92
N LEU A 59 0.20 -0.88 -6.64
CA LEU A 59 -1.02 -1.60 -7.04
C LEU A 59 -2.27 -0.97 -6.43
N TRP A 60 -2.21 -0.61 -5.15
CA TRP A 60 -3.31 0.08 -4.49
C TRP A 60 -3.56 1.47 -5.09
N CYS A 61 -2.50 2.21 -5.44
CA CYS A 61 -2.64 3.49 -6.14
C CYS A 61 -3.35 3.32 -7.48
N ASP A 62 -3.00 2.30 -8.27
CA ASP A 62 -3.65 2.01 -9.55
C ASP A 62 -5.14 1.70 -9.37
N GLU A 63 -5.52 0.95 -8.34
CA GLU A 63 -6.92 0.69 -8.00
C GLU A 63 -7.68 1.97 -7.64
N VAL A 64 -7.06 2.83 -6.81
CA VAL A 64 -7.63 4.14 -6.45
C VAL A 64 -7.83 5.01 -7.69
N TYR A 65 -6.84 5.08 -8.58
CA TYR A 65 -6.96 5.83 -9.83
C TYR A 65 -8.01 5.26 -10.76
N LYS A 66 -8.10 3.93 -10.91
CA LYS A 66 -9.15 3.26 -11.70
C LYS A 66 -10.54 3.57 -11.15
N SER A 67 -10.71 3.53 -9.83
CA SER A 67 -11.98 3.90 -9.17
C SER A 67 -12.31 5.38 -9.35
N SER A 68 -11.32 6.26 -9.43
CA SER A 68 -11.54 7.70 -9.62
C SER A 68 -11.94 8.08 -11.05
N LYS A 69 -11.59 7.25 -12.05
CA LYS A 69 -11.80 7.52 -13.48
C LYS A 69 -13.13 6.98 -14.05
N ALA A 70 -14.00 6.43 -13.21
CA ALA A 70 -15.33 5.95 -13.61
C ALA A 70 -16.40 7.07 -13.63
N ALA A 71 -16.02 8.29 -14.01
CA ALA A 71 -16.91 9.44 -14.19
C ALA A 71 -16.98 9.82 -15.68
#